data_AF-A0A928ZU61-F1
#
_entry.id   AF-A0A928ZU61-F1
#
_cell.length_a   1.000
_cell.length_b   1.000
_cell.length_c   1.000
_cell.angle_alpha   90.00
_cell.angle_beta   90.00
_cell.angle_gamma   90.00
#
_symmetry.space_group_name_H-M   'P 1'
#
loop_
_entity.id
_entity.type
_entity.pdbx_description
1 polymer ?
#
loop_
_entity_poly.entity_id
_entity_poly.type
_entity_poly.pdbx_seq_one_letter_code
_entity_poly.pdbx_strand_id
1 'polypeptide(L)'
;PFSNDTIKTVKHILIFEKTPVYIIRAKSGWANFGEPDSEQIGWYVGYVEQDDNTYFFATNIAIRDADDSKARETLTRLSLKTLGLL
;
A
#
# COMPACT_ATOMS: atom_id res chain seq x y z
N PRO A 1 7.92 -8.35 -19.04
CA PRO A 1 7.32 -7.48 -20.07
C PRO A 1 5.92 -8.00 -20.44
N PHE A 2 4.88 -7.45 -19.80
CA PHE A 2 3.49 -7.91 -19.94
C PHE A 2 2.70 -7.03 -20.92
N SER A 3 1.61 -7.54 -21.47
CA SER A 3 0.76 -6.75 -22.37
C SER A 3 0.11 -5.57 -21.63
N ASN A 4 -0.26 -4.53 -22.40
CA ASN A 4 -0.96 -3.37 -21.85
C ASN A 4 -2.27 -3.78 -21.16
N ASP A 5 -2.98 -4.78 -21.70
CA ASP A 5 -4.25 -5.25 -21.13
C ASP A 5 -4.02 -5.98 -19.81
N THR A 6 -2.97 -6.80 -19.70
CA THR A 6 -2.59 -7.43 -18.43
C THR A 6 -2.24 -6.36 -17.38
N ILE A 7 -1.45 -5.35 -17.75
CA ILE A 7 -1.09 -4.26 -16.83
C ILE A 7 -2.33 -3.48 -16.38
N LYS A 8 -3.25 -3.15 -17.29
CA LYS A 8 -4.50 -2.47 -16.95
C LYS A 8 -5.34 -3.28 -15.98
N THR A 9 -5.51 -4.58 -16.23
CA THR A 9 -6.24 -5.48 -15.33
C THR A 9 -5.61 -5.52 -13.95
N VAL A 10 -4.29 -5.66 -13.85
CA VAL A 10 -3.58 -5.67 -12.56
C VAL A 10 -3.73 -4.32 -11.85
N LYS A 11 -3.58 -3.20 -12.56
CA LYS A 11 -3.79 -1.87 -11.97
C LYS A 11 -5.23 -1.66 -11.49
N HIS A 12 -6.21 -2.25 -12.18
CA HIS A 12 -7.62 -2.15 -11.79
C HIS A 12 -7.92 -2.92 -10.50
N ILE A 13 -7.44 -4.16 -10.36
CA ILE A 13 -7.65 -4.95 -9.14
C ILE A 13 -6.92 -4.38 -7.92
N LEU A 14 -5.90 -3.53 -8.13
CA LEU A 14 -5.16 -2.89 -7.06
C LEU A 14 -5.84 -1.64 -6.50
N ILE A 15 -6.96 -1.17 -7.07
CA ILE A 15 -7.68 -0.01 -6.54
C ILE A 15 -8.15 -0.34 -5.12
N PHE A 16 -7.52 0.30 -4.14
CA PHE A 16 -7.81 0.14 -2.73
C PHE A 16 -8.82 1.20 -2.27
N GLU A 17 -8.67 2.42 -2.77
CA GLU A 17 -9.56 3.54 -2.49
C GLU A 17 -9.68 4.43 -3.73
N LYS A 18 -10.89 4.92 -4.00
CA LYS A 18 -11.16 5.84 -5.10
C LYS A 18 -12.12 6.92 -4.63
N THR A 19 -11.68 8.17 -4.72
CA THR A 19 -12.50 9.36 -4.46
C THR A 19 -12.59 10.22 -5.73
N PRO A 20 -13.37 11.31 -5.73
CA PRO A 20 -13.31 12.29 -6.83
C PRO A 20 -11.97 13.01 -6.94
N VAL A 21 -11.13 13.01 -5.90
CA VAL A 21 -9.88 13.77 -5.82
C VAL A 21 -8.66 12.90 -6.09
N TYR A 22 -8.66 11.64 -5.63
CA TYR A 22 -7.51 10.76 -5.77
C TYR A 22 -7.90 9.28 -5.89
N ILE A 23 -6.94 8.46 -6.33
CA ILE A 23 -7.04 7.00 -6.34
C ILE A 23 -5.82 6.41 -5.66
N ILE A 24 -6.01 5.60 -4.61
CA ILE A 24 -4.96 4.76 -4.03
C ILE A 24 -5.03 3.39 -4.70
N ARG A 25 -3.92 2.96 -5.30
CA ARG A 25 -3.71 1.56 -5.69
C ARG A 25 -2.64 0.95 -4.83
N ALA A 26 -2.94 -0.14 -4.13
CA ALA A 26 -2.02 -0.70 -3.15
C ALA A 26 -2.18 -2.19 -2.94
N LYS A 27 -1.11 -2.81 -2.42
CA LYS A 27 -1.11 -4.18 -1.93
C LYS A 27 -0.46 -4.23 -0.56
N SER A 28 -1.14 -4.87 0.39
CA SER A 28 -0.59 -5.25 1.68
C SER A 28 0.08 -6.62 1.63
N GLY A 29 0.97 -6.88 2.58
CA GLY A 29 1.39 -8.24 2.90
C GLY A 29 2.18 -8.34 4.19
N TRP A 30 2.35 -9.58 4.62
CA TRP A 30 2.95 -9.96 5.91
C TRP A 30 3.71 -11.27 5.70
N ALA A 31 5.03 -11.22 5.84
CA ALA A 31 5.91 -12.39 5.78
C ALA A 31 5.94 -13.11 7.13
N ASN A 32 6.00 -14.45 7.09
CA ASN A 32 6.10 -15.33 8.26
C ASN A 32 4.88 -15.28 9.19
N PHE A 33 3.72 -14.85 8.69
CA PHE A 33 2.48 -14.80 9.47
C PHE A 33 2.13 -16.18 10.04
N GLY A 34 2.01 -16.24 11.38
CA GLY A 34 1.70 -17.48 12.09
C GLY A 34 2.90 -18.39 12.35
N GLU A 35 4.10 -18.00 11.92
CA GLU A 35 5.34 -18.70 12.26
C GLU A 35 5.92 -18.15 13.58
N PRO A 36 5.93 -18.94 14.66
CA PRO A 36 6.57 -18.52 15.90
C PRO A 36 8.08 -18.38 15.70
N ASP A 37 8.68 -17.43 16.42
CA ASP A 37 10.13 -17.15 16.44
C ASP A 37 10.78 -16.73 15.10
N SER A 38 9.98 -16.47 14.06
CA SER A 38 10.43 -15.87 12.80
C SER A 38 10.25 -14.34 12.80
N GLU A 39 11.15 -13.61 12.14
CA GLU A 39 11.00 -12.16 11.93
C GLU A 39 9.73 -11.86 11.13
N GLN A 40 8.85 -11.04 11.69
CA GLN A 40 7.57 -10.71 11.11
C GLN A 40 7.69 -9.39 10.34
N ILE A 41 7.61 -9.45 9.00
CA ILE A 41 7.77 -8.26 8.16
C ILE A 41 6.45 -7.90 7.49
N GLY A 42 6.02 -6.68 7.71
CA GLY A 42 4.82 -6.10 7.14
C GLY A 42 5.12 -5.10 6.02
N TRP A 43 4.35 -5.14 4.93
CA TRP A 43 4.41 -4.11 3.89
C TRP A 43 3.05 -3.59 3.45
N TYR A 44 3.06 -2.34 3.01
CA TYR A 44 2.00 -1.69 2.24
C TYR A 44 2.66 -0.87 1.13
N VAL A 45 2.44 -1.29 -0.12
CA VAL A 45 3.16 -0.77 -1.29
C VAL A 45 2.15 -0.41 -2.36
N GLY A 46 2.36 0.72 -3.03
CA GLY A 46 1.39 1.23 -3.97
C GLY A 46 1.74 2.58 -4.55
N TYR A 47 0.71 3.26 -5.06
CA TYR A 47 0.80 4.63 -5.52
C TYR A 47 -0.54 5.36 -5.39
N VAL A 48 -0.45 6.68 -5.29
CA VAL A 48 -1.59 7.61 -5.35
C VAL A 48 -1.59 8.29 -6.71
N GLU A 49 -2.74 8.32 -7.38
CA GLU A 49 -3.00 9.20 -8.52
C GLU A 49 -3.82 10.40 -8.03
N GLN A 50 -3.31 11.62 -8.23
CA GLN A 50 -3.98 12.89 -7.87
C GLN A 50 -3.42 14.01 -8.77
N ASP A 51 -4.30 14.91 -9.25
CA ASP A 51 -3.94 16.10 -10.04
C ASP A 51 -2.94 15.81 -11.19
N ASP A 52 -3.28 14.83 -12.02
CA ASP A 52 -2.45 14.34 -13.15
C ASP A 52 -1.04 13.85 -12.78
N ASN A 53 -0.77 13.62 -11.50
CA ASN A 53 0.50 13.11 -11.00
C ASN A 53 0.35 11.73 -10.35
N THR A 54 1.46 11.00 -10.24
CA THR A 54 1.52 9.68 -9.61
C THR A 54 2.62 9.64 -8.57
N TYR A 55 2.24 9.35 -7.33
CA TYR A 55 3.14 9.31 -6.17
C TYR A 55 3.29 7.87 -5.68
N PHE A 56 4.46 7.27 -5.91
CA PHE A 56 4.75 5.91 -5.47
C PHE A 56 5.16 5.88 -3.99
N PHE A 57 4.75 4.84 -3.28
CA PHE A 57 5.14 4.62 -1.89
C PHE A 57 5.46 3.15 -1.61
N ALA A 58 6.33 2.92 -0.63
CA ALA A 58 6.60 1.62 -0.06
C ALA A 58 6.84 1.78 1.45
N THR A 59 5.92 1.26 2.26
CA THR A 59 6.08 1.19 3.72
C THR A 59 6.43 -0.24 4.10
N ASN A 60 7.50 -0.40 4.89
CA ASN A 60 7.95 -1.67 5.45
C ASN A 60 8.17 -1.48 6.96
N ILE A 61 7.65 -2.39 7.77
CA ILE A 61 7.79 -2.37 9.23
C ILE A 61 7.96 -3.80 9.77
N ALA A 62 8.57 -3.93 10.94
CA ALA A 62 8.44 -5.14 11.75
C ALA A 62 7.00 -5.21 12.34
N ILE A 63 6.43 -6.41 12.44
CA ILE A 63 5.12 -6.65 13.07
C ILE A 63 5.31 -7.46 14.35
N ARG A 64 5.26 -6.81 15.52
CA ARG A 64 5.46 -7.50 16.81
C ARG A 64 4.15 -7.98 17.41
N ASP A 65 3.06 -7.32 17.08
CA ASP A 65 1.71 -7.64 17.55
C ASP A 65 0.64 -7.28 16.50
N ALA A 66 -0.63 -7.48 16.87
CA ALA A 66 -1.76 -7.22 15.99
C ALA A 66 -1.94 -5.73 15.65
N ASP A 67 -1.49 -4.81 16.50
CA ASP A 67 -1.62 -3.38 16.27
C ASP A 67 -0.58 -2.87 15.27
N ASP A 68 0.65 -3.39 15.32
CA ASP A 68 1.66 -3.15 14.29
C ASP A 68 1.14 -3.56 12.90
N SER A 69 0.34 -4.63 12.81
CA SER A 69 -0.22 -5.08 11.53
C SER A 69 -1.10 -4.00 10.86
N LYS A 70 -1.78 -3.16 11.63
CA LYS A 70 -2.58 -2.04 11.12
C LYS A 70 -1.71 -0.82 10.81
N ALA A 71 -0.64 -0.63 11.57
CA ALA A 71 0.27 0.51 11.44
C ALA A 71 0.85 0.64 10.02
N ARG A 72 1.00 -0.46 9.28
CA ARG A 72 1.41 -0.43 7.85
C ARG A 72 0.61 0.57 7.03
N GLU A 73 -0.72 0.46 7.07
CA GLU A 73 -1.60 1.34 6.29
C GLU A 73 -1.70 2.71 6.97
N THR A 74 -1.89 2.75 8.29
CA THR A 74 -2.08 3.99 9.04
C THR A 74 -0.91 4.96 8.85
N LEU A 75 0.34 4.48 8.96
CA LEU A 75 1.54 5.30 8.81
C LEU A 75 1.70 5.81 7.37
N THR A 76 1.43 4.97 6.36
CA THR A 76 1.44 5.42 4.96
C THR A 76 0.42 6.52 4.76
N ARG A 77 -0.83 6.34 5.21
CA ARG A 77 -1.89 7.33 5.03
C ARG A 77 -1.61 8.64 5.77
N LEU A 78 -1.08 8.58 7.00
CA LEU A 78 -0.66 9.78 7.72
C LEU A 78 0.45 10.53 6.98
N SER A 79 1.43 9.81 6.43
CA SER A 79 2.51 10.41 5.63
C SER A 79 1.95 11.08 4.37
N LEU A 80 1.08 10.38 3.63
CA LEU A 80 0.46 10.93 2.42
C LEU A 80 -0.43 12.15 2.73
N LYS A 81 -1.21 12.13 3.83
CA LYS A 81 -1.98 13.30 4.29
C LYS A 81 -1.08 14.49 4.65
N THR A 82 0.05 14.22 5.31
CA THR A 82 1.02 15.26 5.67
C THR A 82 1.60 15.94 4.42
N LEU A 83 1.69 15.19 3.31
CA LEU A 83 2.11 15.69 2.01
C LEU A 83 0.97 16.30 1.17
N GLY A 84 -0.27 16.32 1.68
CA GLY A 84 -1.44 16.83 0.96
C GLY A 84 -1.95 15.90 -0.15
N LEU A 85 -1.60 14.61 -0.10
CA LEU A 85 -1.87 13.64 -1.16
C LEU A 85 -3.18 12.85 -0.99
N LEU A 86 -3.89 13.03 0.14
CA LEU A 86 -5.15 12.37 0.51
C LEU A 86 -6.08 13.36 1.22
#